data_AF-A0A519F8K0-F1
#
_entry.id   AF-A0A519F8K0-F1
#
_cell.length_a   1.000
_cell.length_b   1.000
_cell.length_c   1.000
_cell.angle_alpha   90.00
_cell.angle_beta   90.00
_cell.angle_gamma   90.00
#
_symmetry.space_group_name_H-M   'P 1'
#
loop_
_entity.id
_entity.type
_entity.pdbx_description
1 polymer ?
#
loop_
_entity_poly.entity_id
_entity_poly.type
_entity_poly.pdbx_seq_one_letter_code
_entity_poly.pdbx_strand_id
1 'polypeptide(L)'
;MSAGVPVNAAALAAARRAQGAIWLWIAIGVIAYVALPWYAIQDTSWYQAIPQVFGSAEGANGIMQAATQGRSWLFIGLAGLVLCAVGAAMPPGRSQGRWLLAGGLLGALGLAVSGFAIGARGWSYGALNNAFGELAINQFGIGAGGFIVITALVLLTAFGLARLGFFKGDLFVSGAVVGCGVMMALFIAYPVSKALAGAFFNEEGQWSITAFVTRVFTERIWGLGCLAGGVRCGVAWNTLALALLTAAGTTFLGTLMALMAERGGKRWQGPLRVLALLPIITPPFVVGLGLILLFGRA
;
A
#
# COMPACT_ATOMS: atom_id res chain seq x y z
N MET A 1 35.79 -33.55 -25.54
CA MET A 1 34.49 -33.38 -26.21
C MET A 1 33.40 -33.33 -25.14
N SER A 2 33.10 -32.15 -24.59
CA SER A 2 31.97 -32.01 -23.67
C SER A 2 30.70 -31.85 -24.50
N ALA A 3 29.82 -32.84 -24.43
CA ALA A 3 28.49 -32.77 -25.03
C ALA A 3 27.77 -31.53 -24.51
N GLY A 4 27.53 -30.55 -25.39
CA GLY A 4 26.73 -29.38 -25.07
C GLY A 4 25.32 -29.84 -24.75
N VAL A 5 24.90 -29.65 -23.49
CA VAL A 5 23.51 -29.86 -23.07
C VAL A 5 22.61 -29.06 -24.02
N PRO A 6 21.58 -29.66 -24.63
CA PRO A 6 20.72 -28.92 -25.54
C PRO A 6 20.01 -27.81 -24.76
N VAL A 7 20.40 -26.57 -25.04
CA VAL A 7 19.79 -25.41 -24.41
C VAL A 7 18.34 -25.34 -24.92
N ASN A 8 17.39 -25.63 -24.03
CA ASN A 8 15.98 -25.65 -24.35
C ASN A 8 15.54 -24.30 -24.94
N ALA A 9 15.12 -24.29 -26.21
CA ALA A 9 14.70 -23.07 -26.92
C ALA A 9 13.58 -22.33 -26.19
N ALA A 10 12.70 -23.04 -25.49
CA ALA A 10 11.65 -22.44 -24.66
C ALA A 10 12.22 -21.67 -23.46
N ALA A 11 13.27 -22.20 -22.82
CA ALA A 11 13.95 -21.54 -21.71
C ALA A 11 14.67 -20.26 -22.16
N LEU A 12 15.32 -20.28 -23.34
CA LEU A 12 15.93 -19.10 -23.94
C LEU A 12 14.89 -18.04 -24.34
N ALA A 13 13.75 -18.46 -24.87
CA ALA A 13 12.64 -17.56 -25.18
C ALA A 13 12.06 -16.92 -23.91
N ALA A 14 11.86 -17.69 -22.84
CA ALA A 14 11.40 -17.18 -21.55
C ALA A 14 12.40 -16.20 -20.93
N ALA A 15 13.71 -16.51 -20.97
CA ALA A 15 14.76 -15.62 -20.48
C ALA A 15 14.82 -14.30 -21.27
N ARG A 16 14.64 -14.35 -22.60
CA ARG A 16 14.54 -13.14 -23.44
C ARG A 16 13.30 -12.31 -23.14
N ARG A 17 12.13 -12.92 -22.95
CA ARG A 17 10.91 -12.18 -22.55
C ARG A 17 11.08 -11.52 -21.19
N ALA A 18 11.65 -12.24 -20.23
CA ALA A 18 11.96 -11.72 -18.90
C ALA A 18 12.90 -10.50 -18.97
N GLN A 19 13.95 -10.60 -19.78
CA GLN A 19 14.90 -9.50 -20.00
C GLN A 19 14.25 -8.32 -20.73
N GLY A 20 13.41 -8.58 -21.74
CA GLY A 20 12.65 -7.55 -22.44
C GLY A 20 11.68 -6.82 -21.53
N ALA A 21 11.03 -7.53 -20.60
CA ALA A 21 10.15 -6.91 -19.60
C ALA A 21 10.92 -5.96 -18.66
N ILE A 22 12.12 -6.33 -18.21
CA ILE A 22 12.96 -5.46 -17.37
C ILE A 22 13.32 -4.17 -18.13
N TRP A 23 13.79 -4.28 -19.37
CA TRP A 23 14.12 -3.12 -20.21
C TRP A 23 12.89 -2.26 -20.53
N LEU A 24 11.74 -2.87 -20.76
CA LEU A 24 10.49 -2.16 -20.99
C LEU A 24 10.12 -1.28 -19.79
N TRP A 25 10.18 -1.82 -18.57
CA TRP A 25 9.86 -1.06 -17.36
C TRP A 25 10.89 0.04 -17.05
N ILE A 26 12.17 -0.18 -17.36
CA ILE A 26 13.19 0.88 -17.28
C ILE A 26 12.89 1.99 -18.30
N ALA A 27 12.58 1.63 -19.55
CA ALA A 27 12.24 2.60 -20.59
C ALA A 27 10.97 3.40 -20.23
N ILE A 28 9.93 2.74 -19.72
CA ILE A 28 8.71 3.40 -19.22
C ILE A 28 9.06 4.38 -18.10
N GLY A 29 9.89 3.98 -17.14
CA GLY A 29 10.33 4.84 -16.05
C GLY A 29 11.10 6.07 -16.54
N VAL A 30 12.07 5.89 -17.44
CA VAL A 30 12.86 6.99 -18.02
C VAL A 30 11.98 7.94 -18.85
N ILE A 31 11.11 7.39 -19.69
CA ILE A 31 10.17 8.19 -20.49
C ILE A 31 9.24 8.98 -19.58
N ALA A 32 8.69 8.37 -18.52
CA ALA A 32 7.84 9.08 -17.56
C ALA A 32 8.60 10.20 -16.83
N TYR A 33 9.89 10.03 -16.57
CA TYR A 33 10.73 11.03 -15.92
C TYR A 33 10.98 12.26 -16.81
N VAL A 34 10.96 12.09 -18.14
CA VAL A 34 11.27 13.14 -19.14
C VAL A 34 10.02 13.74 -19.80
N ALA A 35 9.01 12.92 -20.09
CA ALA A 35 7.89 13.28 -20.94
C ALA A 35 6.60 13.63 -20.18
N LEU A 36 6.56 13.39 -18.86
CA LEU A 36 5.36 13.63 -18.06
C LEU A 36 5.60 14.65 -16.94
N PRO A 37 4.54 15.40 -16.55
CA PRO A 37 4.62 16.33 -15.44
C PRO A 37 4.86 15.57 -14.14
N TRP A 38 5.86 16.02 -13.38
CA TRP A 38 6.25 15.35 -12.14
C TRP A 38 5.29 15.64 -10.98
N TYR A 39 4.81 16.89 -10.89
CA TYR A 39 3.86 17.32 -9.88
C TYR A 39 2.46 17.54 -10.47
N ALA A 40 1.45 17.32 -9.63
CA ALA A 40 0.07 17.61 -9.95
C ALA A 40 -0.19 19.11 -9.84
N ILE A 41 -0.65 19.71 -10.94
CA ILE A 41 -1.13 21.10 -10.98
C ILE A 41 -2.58 21.09 -10.52
N GLN A 42 -2.93 21.93 -9.54
CA GLN A 42 -4.27 21.91 -8.92
C GLN A 42 -5.38 22.35 -9.90
N ASP A 43 -5.05 23.23 -10.84
CA ASP A 43 -6.03 23.86 -11.73
C ASP A 43 -6.15 23.21 -13.11
N THR A 44 -5.36 22.18 -13.43
CA THR A 44 -5.34 21.57 -14.76
C THR A 44 -5.29 20.05 -14.74
N SER A 45 -5.80 19.45 -15.81
CA SER A 45 -5.67 18.00 -16.01
C SER A 45 -4.27 17.64 -16.51
N TRP A 46 -3.79 16.44 -16.17
CA TRP A 46 -2.41 16.04 -16.46
C TRP A 46 -2.03 16.09 -17.95
N TYR A 47 -2.99 15.87 -18.85
CA TYR A 47 -2.75 15.93 -20.30
C TYR A 47 -2.49 17.36 -20.79
N GLN A 48 -3.13 18.36 -20.15
CA GLN A 48 -2.98 19.77 -20.49
C GLN A 48 -1.63 20.33 -20.02
N ALA A 49 -0.99 19.68 -19.06
CA ALA A 49 0.33 20.03 -18.56
C ALA A 49 1.48 19.48 -19.44
N ILE A 50 1.21 18.57 -20.39
CA ILE A 50 2.23 17.96 -21.26
C ILE A 50 3.06 18.99 -22.04
N PRO A 51 2.49 20.07 -22.63
CA PRO A 51 3.28 21.08 -23.33
C PRO A 51 4.24 21.85 -22.41
N GLN A 52 3.99 21.87 -21.11
CA GLN A 52 4.78 22.61 -20.11
C GLN A 52 5.92 21.78 -19.49
N VAL A 53 6.02 20.51 -19.88
CA VAL A 53 7.00 19.52 -19.36
C VAL A 53 8.44 19.95 -19.56
N PHE A 54 8.72 20.71 -20.64
CA PHE A 54 10.04 21.28 -20.95
C PHE A 54 10.21 22.74 -20.51
N GLY A 55 9.27 23.30 -19.77
CA GLY A 55 9.34 24.65 -19.24
C GLY A 55 10.07 24.73 -17.89
N SER A 56 10.20 25.95 -17.36
CA SER A 56 10.67 26.20 -16.00
C SER A 56 9.55 26.24 -14.96
N ALA A 57 8.30 26.02 -15.37
CA ALA A 57 7.10 26.12 -14.53
C ALA A 57 6.88 24.89 -13.64
N GLU A 58 5.90 24.96 -12.73
CA GLU A 58 5.52 23.88 -11.81
C GLU A 58 5.13 22.55 -12.51
N GLY A 59 4.76 22.61 -13.79
CA GLY A 59 4.46 21.46 -14.65
C GLY A 59 5.67 20.74 -15.27
N ALA A 60 6.90 21.14 -14.94
CA ALA A 60 8.11 20.57 -15.53
C ALA A 60 8.28 19.07 -15.20
N ASN A 61 9.04 18.37 -16.04
CA ASN A 61 9.39 16.97 -15.86
C ASN A 61 10.32 16.74 -14.65
N GLY A 62 10.52 15.48 -14.26
CA GLY A 62 11.31 15.14 -13.08
C GLY A 62 12.76 15.62 -13.16
N ILE A 63 13.38 15.62 -14.34
CA ILE A 63 14.79 16.05 -14.52
C ILE A 63 14.90 17.55 -14.36
N MET A 64 14.00 18.31 -14.99
CA MET A 64 14.00 19.76 -14.96
C MET A 64 13.66 20.25 -13.55
N GLN A 65 12.68 19.64 -12.88
CA GLN A 65 12.40 19.91 -11.47
C GLN A 65 13.66 19.69 -10.59
N ALA A 66 14.41 18.62 -10.83
CA ALA A 66 15.62 18.32 -10.08
C ALA A 66 16.79 19.28 -10.39
N ALA A 67 16.99 19.61 -11.67
CA ALA A 67 18.15 20.35 -12.16
C ALA A 67 17.97 21.87 -12.14
N THR A 68 16.78 22.38 -12.45
CA THR A 68 16.52 23.83 -12.58
C THR A 68 15.82 24.41 -11.35
N GLN A 69 15.01 23.61 -10.64
CA GLN A 69 14.27 24.08 -9.47
C GLN A 69 14.88 23.63 -8.13
N GLY A 70 16.11 23.11 -8.12
CA GLY A 70 16.86 22.79 -6.90
C GLY A 70 16.30 21.60 -6.09
N ARG A 71 15.41 20.78 -6.66
CA ARG A 71 14.77 19.64 -5.99
C ARG A 71 15.64 18.39 -6.07
N SER A 72 16.81 18.44 -5.44
CA SER A 72 17.87 17.42 -5.57
C SER A 72 17.44 16.01 -5.13
N TRP A 73 16.44 15.88 -4.26
CA TRP A 73 15.91 14.59 -3.81
C TRP A 73 15.29 13.76 -4.94
N LEU A 74 14.84 14.38 -6.03
CA LEU A 74 14.29 13.68 -7.18
C LEU A 74 15.35 12.81 -7.87
N PHE A 75 16.64 13.20 -7.81
CA PHE A 75 17.74 12.41 -8.37
C PHE A 75 17.84 11.03 -7.73
N ILE A 76 17.30 10.79 -6.54
CA ILE A 76 17.30 9.45 -5.92
C ILE A 76 16.48 8.47 -6.77
N GLY A 77 15.34 8.91 -7.32
CA GLY A 77 14.53 8.12 -8.23
C GLY A 77 15.25 7.80 -9.55
N LEU A 78 15.94 8.80 -10.11
CA LEU A 78 16.72 8.65 -11.33
C LEU A 78 17.95 7.74 -11.11
N ALA A 79 18.66 7.91 -10.00
CA ALA A 79 19.74 7.03 -9.58
C ALA A 79 19.25 5.58 -9.42
N GLY A 80 18.07 5.37 -8.83
CA GLY A 80 17.43 4.06 -8.75
C GLY A 80 17.20 3.42 -10.13
N LEU A 81 16.69 4.18 -11.10
CA LEU A 81 16.50 3.70 -12.48
C LEU A 81 17.84 3.40 -13.18
N VAL A 82 18.87 4.23 -12.98
CA VAL A 82 20.22 4.00 -13.54
C VAL A 82 20.83 2.73 -12.95
N LEU A 83 20.71 2.51 -11.64
CA LEU A 83 21.16 1.28 -10.98
C LEU A 83 20.43 0.05 -11.54
N CYS A 84 19.14 0.15 -11.79
CA CYS A 84 18.37 -0.90 -12.46
C CYS A 84 18.83 -1.13 -13.91
N ALA A 85 19.18 -0.09 -14.66
CA ALA A 85 19.74 -0.19 -16.01
C ALA A 85 21.11 -0.88 -16.04
N VAL A 86 21.97 -0.57 -15.07
CA VAL A 86 23.25 -1.27 -14.87
C VAL A 86 23.00 -2.75 -14.57
N GLY A 87 22.05 -3.06 -13.70
CA GLY A 87 21.63 -4.45 -13.43
C GLY A 87 21.05 -5.16 -14.66
N ALA A 88 20.30 -4.44 -15.50
CA ALA A 88 19.74 -4.97 -16.74
C ALA A 88 20.80 -5.26 -17.81
N ALA A 89 21.93 -4.54 -17.82
CA ALA A 89 23.05 -4.81 -18.73
C ALA A 89 23.87 -6.06 -18.34
N MET A 90 23.74 -6.56 -17.10
CA MET A 90 24.43 -7.76 -16.63
C MET A 90 23.77 -9.06 -17.12
N PRO A 91 24.53 -10.18 -17.19
CA PRO A 91 23.97 -11.47 -17.54
C PRO A 91 22.87 -11.90 -16.55
N PRO A 92 21.85 -12.64 -17.01
CA PRO A 92 20.73 -13.06 -16.17
C PRO A 92 21.23 -13.96 -15.04
N GLY A 93 21.06 -13.51 -13.80
CA GLY A 93 21.54 -14.22 -12.62
C GLY A 93 21.24 -13.48 -11.31
N ARG A 94 21.79 -13.99 -10.20
CA ARG A 94 21.61 -13.39 -8.88
C ARG A 94 22.23 -11.99 -8.76
N SER A 95 23.30 -11.71 -9.50
CA SER A 95 23.90 -10.38 -9.56
C SER A 95 22.93 -9.35 -10.13
N GLN A 96 22.32 -9.63 -11.30
CA GLN A 96 21.26 -8.80 -11.88
C GLN A 96 20.12 -8.58 -10.86
N GLY A 97 19.70 -9.62 -10.15
CA GLY A 97 18.67 -9.52 -9.11
C GLY A 97 19.02 -8.56 -7.98
N ARG A 98 20.28 -8.57 -7.50
CA ARG A 98 20.75 -7.65 -6.44
C ARG A 98 20.72 -6.19 -6.89
N TRP A 99 21.17 -5.89 -8.11
CA TRP A 99 21.15 -4.54 -8.66
C TRP A 99 19.74 -4.01 -8.88
N LEU A 100 18.85 -4.84 -9.44
CA LEU A 100 17.43 -4.49 -9.62
C LEU A 100 16.72 -4.26 -8.28
N LEU A 101 17.00 -5.10 -7.28
CA LEU A 101 16.44 -4.94 -5.94
C LEU A 101 16.98 -3.68 -5.27
N ALA A 102 18.30 -3.47 -5.29
CA ALA A 102 18.91 -2.30 -4.67
C ALA A 102 18.45 -1.00 -5.35
N GLY A 103 18.52 -0.93 -6.68
CA GLY A 103 18.09 0.25 -7.44
C GLY A 103 16.60 0.55 -7.31
N GLY A 104 15.76 -0.48 -7.44
CA GLY A 104 14.32 -0.36 -7.29
C GLY A 104 13.92 0.07 -5.88
N LEU A 105 14.50 -0.55 -4.85
CA LEU A 105 14.17 -0.26 -3.45
C LEU A 105 14.69 1.12 -3.03
N LEU A 106 15.94 1.48 -3.38
CA LEU A 106 16.48 2.81 -3.09
C LEU A 106 15.69 3.90 -3.81
N GLY A 107 15.34 3.71 -5.08
CA GLY A 107 14.55 4.66 -5.84
C GLY A 107 13.13 4.80 -5.29
N ALA A 108 12.43 3.68 -5.07
CA ALA A 108 11.04 3.69 -4.61
C ALA A 108 10.92 4.22 -3.17
N LEU A 109 11.77 3.76 -2.24
CA LEU A 109 11.77 4.26 -0.88
C LEU A 109 12.27 5.70 -0.79
N GLY A 110 13.30 6.07 -1.55
CA GLY A 110 13.80 7.44 -1.59
C GLY A 110 12.73 8.42 -2.06
N LEU A 111 12.03 8.10 -3.14
CA LEU A 111 10.91 8.91 -3.63
C LEU A 111 9.74 8.92 -2.64
N ALA A 112 9.37 7.78 -2.05
CA ALA A 112 8.31 7.70 -1.05
C ALA A 112 8.64 8.56 0.18
N VAL A 113 9.84 8.40 0.75
CA VAL A 113 10.31 9.19 1.89
C VAL A 113 10.32 10.67 1.54
N SER A 114 10.83 11.06 0.36
CA SER A 114 10.80 12.47 -0.06
C SER A 114 9.36 13.01 -0.19
N GLY A 115 8.44 12.21 -0.74
CA GLY A 115 7.04 12.60 -0.91
C GLY A 115 6.26 12.68 0.40
N PHE A 116 6.62 11.90 1.42
CA PHE A 116 6.00 11.99 2.75
C PHE A 116 6.68 13.03 3.66
N ALA A 117 7.99 13.21 3.53
CA ALA A 117 8.76 14.14 4.36
C ALA A 117 8.58 15.60 3.92
N ILE A 118 8.43 15.86 2.61
CA ILE A 118 8.31 17.20 2.05
C ILE A 118 6.86 17.41 1.62
N GLY A 119 6.18 18.32 2.32
CA GLY A 119 4.80 18.71 2.02
C GLY A 119 4.70 20.03 1.24
N ALA A 120 3.45 20.43 0.98
CA ALA A 120 3.13 21.67 0.25
C ALA A 120 3.43 22.95 1.04
N ARG A 121 3.69 22.86 2.35
CA ARG A 121 4.00 24.00 3.24
C ARG A 121 5.35 23.85 3.95
N GLY A 122 6.24 22.99 3.43
CA GLY A 122 7.53 22.69 4.03
C GLY A 122 7.57 21.27 4.61
N TRP A 123 8.41 21.04 5.61
CA TRP A 123 8.57 19.72 6.23
C TRP A 123 7.27 19.23 6.88
N SER A 124 6.91 17.97 6.61
CA SER A 124 5.75 17.32 7.22
C SER A 124 5.92 17.07 8.73
N TYR A 125 7.17 17.08 9.22
CA TYR A 125 7.50 16.86 10.63
C TYR A 125 8.36 18.01 11.17
N GLY A 126 7.97 18.58 12.31
CA GLY A 126 8.72 19.68 12.93
C GLY A 126 10.16 19.33 13.30
N ALA A 127 10.45 18.05 13.58
CA ALA A 127 11.81 17.57 13.84
C ALA A 127 12.74 17.72 12.61
N LEU A 128 12.21 17.57 11.40
CA LEU A 128 12.99 17.78 10.17
C LEU A 128 13.28 19.27 9.95
N ASN A 129 12.34 20.14 10.30
CA ASN A 129 12.54 21.59 10.27
C ASN A 129 13.65 22.03 11.23
N ASN A 130 13.69 21.43 12.43
CA ASN A 130 14.73 21.72 13.42
C ASN A 130 16.11 21.18 13.02
N ALA A 131 16.18 20.07 12.30
CA ALA A 131 17.44 19.42 11.92
C ALA A 131 18.05 19.96 10.61
N PHE A 132 17.21 20.30 9.63
CA PHE A 132 17.66 20.68 8.29
C PHE A 132 17.33 22.15 7.92
N GLY A 133 16.65 22.88 8.81
CA GLY A 133 16.18 24.25 8.56
C GLY A 133 14.90 24.31 7.72
N GLU A 134 14.38 25.52 7.52
CA GLU A 134 13.19 25.74 6.71
C GLU A 134 13.44 25.40 5.24
N LEU A 135 12.55 24.57 4.68
CA LEU A 135 12.60 24.27 3.25
C LEU A 135 12.08 25.49 2.46
N ALA A 136 12.96 26.11 1.69
CA ALA A 136 12.60 27.20 0.80
C ALA A 136 11.70 26.76 -0.37
N ILE A 137 11.65 25.45 -0.67
CA ILE A 137 11.02 24.90 -1.88
C ILE A 137 10.05 23.77 -1.50
N ASN A 138 8.75 24.03 -1.63
CA ASN A 138 7.68 23.12 -1.23
C ASN A 138 7.37 22.07 -2.30
N GLN A 139 6.91 20.89 -1.89
CA GLN A 139 6.53 19.82 -2.80
C GLN A 139 5.01 19.70 -2.93
N PHE A 140 4.50 19.77 -4.15
CA PHE A 140 3.10 19.51 -4.45
C PHE A 140 2.84 18.00 -4.59
N GLY A 141 1.57 17.63 -4.72
CA GLY A 141 1.18 16.23 -4.91
C GLY A 141 1.91 15.60 -6.10
N ILE A 142 2.31 14.34 -5.96
CA ILE A 142 2.99 13.61 -7.04
C ILE A 142 2.03 13.45 -8.22
N GLY A 143 2.45 13.91 -9.40
CA GLY A 143 1.70 13.84 -10.65
C GLY A 143 1.87 12.51 -11.39
N ALA A 144 1.43 12.49 -12.65
CA ALA A 144 1.45 11.28 -13.49
C ALA A 144 2.87 10.73 -13.71
N GLY A 145 3.87 11.59 -13.87
CA GLY A 145 5.26 11.17 -14.04
C GLY A 145 5.79 10.42 -12.83
N GLY A 146 5.62 10.98 -11.62
CA GLY A 146 6.07 10.32 -10.41
C GLY A 146 5.30 9.04 -10.09
N PHE A 147 4.00 8.97 -10.39
CA PHE A 147 3.21 7.74 -10.24
C PHE A 147 3.76 6.59 -11.10
N ILE A 148 4.03 6.85 -12.38
CA ILE A 148 4.55 5.82 -13.30
C ILE A 148 5.98 5.42 -12.90
N VAL A 149 6.82 6.37 -12.50
CA VAL A 149 8.20 6.09 -12.05
C VAL A 149 8.21 5.24 -10.78
N ILE A 150 7.40 5.57 -9.78
CA ILE A 150 7.27 4.76 -8.56
C ILE A 150 6.78 3.36 -8.90
N THR A 151 5.76 3.24 -9.77
CA THR A 151 5.24 1.94 -10.21
C THR A 151 6.33 1.12 -10.91
N ALA A 152 7.11 1.73 -11.80
CA ALA A 152 8.22 1.08 -12.48
C ALA A 152 9.29 0.61 -11.49
N LEU A 153 9.68 1.44 -10.52
CA LEU A 153 10.67 1.09 -9.50
C LEU A 153 10.20 -0.05 -8.57
N VAL A 154 8.91 -0.06 -8.20
CA VAL A 154 8.31 -1.15 -7.43
C VAL A 154 8.34 -2.47 -8.22
N LEU A 155 8.00 -2.43 -9.50
CA LEU A 155 8.05 -3.63 -10.35
C LEU A 155 9.47 -4.10 -10.61
N LEU A 156 10.43 -3.20 -10.80
CA LEU A 156 11.85 -3.55 -10.91
C LEU A 156 12.38 -4.17 -9.61
N THR A 157 11.93 -3.70 -8.45
CA THR A 157 12.21 -4.33 -7.14
C THR A 157 11.66 -5.75 -7.09
N ALA A 158 10.42 -5.95 -7.55
CA ALA A 158 9.78 -7.26 -7.63
C ALA A 158 10.52 -8.21 -8.59
N PHE A 159 11.00 -7.70 -9.73
CA PHE A 159 11.81 -8.48 -10.67
C PHE A 159 13.17 -8.84 -10.08
N GLY A 160 13.78 -7.93 -9.31
CA GLY A 160 14.98 -8.21 -8.52
C GLY A 160 14.79 -9.38 -7.56
N LEU A 161 13.69 -9.38 -6.80
CA LEU A 161 13.31 -10.47 -5.89
C LEU A 161 13.15 -11.81 -6.62
N ALA A 162 12.46 -11.82 -7.76
CA ALA A 162 12.31 -13.04 -8.58
C ALA A 162 13.68 -13.57 -9.02
N ARG A 163 14.58 -12.71 -9.50
CA ARG A 163 15.94 -13.10 -9.95
C ARG A 163 16.85 -13.60 -8.81
N LEU A 164 16.55 -13.27 -7.57
CA LEU A 164 17.25 -13.80 -6.39
C LEU A 164 16.81 -15.24 -6.02
N GLY A 165 15.74 -15.73 -6.64
CA GLY A 165 15.20 -17.08 -6.41
C GLY A 165 13.93 -17.11 -5.55
N PHE A 166 13.41 -15.95 -5.12
CA PHE A 166 12.09 -15.87 -4.51
C PHE A 166 10.99 -16.12 -5.56
N PHE A 167 9.82 -16.57 -5.12
CA PHE A 167 8.66 -16.87 -5.99
C PHE A 167 8.98 -17.80 -7.17
N LYS A 168 9.91 -18.75 -6.98
CA LYS A 168 10.38 -19.69 -8.02
C LYS A 168 10.95 -19.01 -9.27
N GLY A 169 11.37 -17.74 -9.17
CA GLY A 169 11.90 -16.98 -10.30
C GLY A 169 10.83 -16.39 -11.24
N ASP A 170 9.55 -16.45 -10.87
CA ASP A 170 8.46 -15.91 -11.67
C ASP A 170 8.31 -14.39 -11.47
N LEU A 171 8.54 -13.65 -12.55
CA LEU A 171 8.45 -12.18 -12.57
C LEU A 171 7.03 -11.68 -12.37
N PHE A 172 6.04 -12.38 -12.92
CA PHE A 172 4.63 -11.97 -12.84
C PHE A 172 4.09 -12.17 -11.43
N VAL A 173 4.33 -13.35 -10.84
CA VAL A 173 3.90 -13.64 -9.46
C VAL A 173 4.56 -12.69 -8.48
N SER A 174 5.88 -12.47 -8.62
CA SER A 174 6.60 -11.50 -7.76
C SER A 174 6.03 -10.08 -7.92
N GLY A 175 5.79 -9.64 -9.17
CA GLY A 175 5.19 -8.34 -9.46
C GLY A 175 3.79 -8.16 -8.85
N ALA A 176 2.93 -9.17 -8.97
CA ALA A 176 1.59 -9.15 -8.38
C ALA A 176 1.63 -9.09 -6.84
N VAL A 177 2.46 -9.92 -6.20
CA VAL A 177 2.56 -9.96 -4.73
C VAL A 177 3.13 -8.65 -4.19
N VAL A 178 4.23 -8.15 -4.76
CA VAL A 178 4.85 -6.89 -4.31
C VAL A 178 3.93 -5.70 -4.60
N GLY A 179 3.31 -5.65 -5.78
CA GLY A 179 2.37 -4.60 -6.15
C GLY A 179 1.17 -4.53 -5.21
N CYS A 180 0.51 -5.67 -4.95
CA CYS A 180 -0.59 -5.75 -3.98
C CYS A 180 -0.13 -5.37 -2.57
N GLY A 181 1.07 -5.80 -2.15
CA GLY A 181 1.64 -5.47 -0.85
C GLY A 181 1.87 -3.96 -0.67
N VAL A 182 2.41 -3.29 -1.69
CA VAL A 182 2.59 -1.83 -1.68
C VAL A 182 1.25 -1.10 -1.65
N MET A 183 0.27 -1.55 -2.43
CA MET A 183 -1.08 -0.97 -2.45
C MET A 183 -1.76 -1.12 -1.08
N MET A 184 -1.68 -2.31 -0.48
CA MET A 184 -2.19 -2.57 0.87
C MET A 184 -1.50 -1.68 1.91
N ALA A 185 -0.18 -1.51 1.82
CA ALA A 185 0.57 -0.65 2.73
C ALA A 185 0.13 0.82 2.60
N LEU A 186 -0.06 1.31 1.38
CA LEU A 186 -0.39 2.72 1.13
C LEU A 186 -1.85 3.06 1.45
N PHE A 187 -2.80 2.17 1.15
CA PHE A 187 -4.23 2.46 1.31
C PHE A 187 -4.83 1.92 2.62
N ILE A 188 -4.23 0.91 3.25
CA ILE A 188 -4.74 0.33 4.48
C ILE A 188 -3.78 0.63 5.63
N ALA A 189 -2.52 0.21 5.53
CA ALA A 189 -1.60 0.33 6.66
C ALA A 189 -1.28 1.79 7.02
N TYR A 190 -1.08 2.66 6.02
CA TYR A 190 -0.75 4.06 6.27
C TYR A 190 -1.90 4.85 6.93
N PRO A 191 -3.15 4.85 6.44
CA PRO A 191 -4.25 5.54 7.11
C PRO A 191 -4.54 4.99 8.51
N VAL A 192 -4.47 3.67 8.70
CA VAL A 192 -4.64 3.04 10.01
C VAL A 192 -3.54 3.49 10.98
N SER A 193 -2.29 3.52 10.53
CA SER A 193 -1.16 3.99 11.35
C SER A 193 -1.30 5.48 11.69
N LYS A 194 -1.78 6.31 10.76
CA LYS A 194 -2.05 7.74 11.01
C LYS A 194 -3.18 7.93 12.01
N ALA A 195 -4.26 7.15 11.92
CA ALA A 195 -5.35 7.18 12.88
C ALA A 195 -4.88 6.74 14.28
N LEU A 196 -4.05 5.69 14.35
CA LEU A 196 -3.50 5.20 15.61
C LEU A 196 -2.50 6.19 16.23
N ALA A 197 -1.65 6.83 15.41
CA ALA A 197 -0.74 7.87 15.87
C ALA A 197 -1.49 9.04 16.51
N GLY A 198 -2.69 9.38 15.99
CA GLY A 198 -3.61 10.36 16.58
C GLY A 198 -3.93 10.10 18.05
N ALA A 199 -3.93 8.85 18.51
CA ALA A 199 -4.20 8.50 19.90
C ALA A 199 -3.11 8.98 20.89
N PHE A 200 -1.88 9.18 20.40
CA PHE A 200 -0.72 9.59 21.21
C PHE A 200 -0.49 11.11 21.24
N PHE A 201 -1.25 11.88 20.44
CA PHE A 201 -1.15 13.34 20.42
C PHE A 201 -2.17 13.98 21.38
N ASN A 202 -1.71 15.01 22.08
CA ASN A 202 -2.54 15.91 22.88
C ASN A 202 -3.27 16.94 21.99
N GLU A 203 -4.22 17.66 22.59
CA GLU A 203 -4.93 18.78 21.94
C GLU A 203 -3.96 19.89 21.46
N GLU A 204 -2.77 19.96 22.05
CA GLU A 204 -1.67 20.87 21.69
C GLU A 204 -0.67 20.27 20.68
N GLY A 205 -0.91 19.07 20.16
CA GLY A 205 -0.04 18.40 19.18
C GLY A 205 1.27 17.81 19.76
N GLN A 206 1.43 17.83 21.07
CA GLN A 206 2.58 17.22 21.76
C GLN A 206 2.37 15.71 21.95
N TRP A 207 3.47 14.94 21.87
CA TRP A 207 3.47 13.52 22.21
C TRP A 207 3.24 13.35 23.71
N SER A 208 2.18 12.65 24.10
CA SER A 208 1.90 12.38 25.51
C SER A 208 1.42 10.95 25.72
N ILE A 209 2.25 10.18 26.42
CA ILE A 209 1.90 8.84 26.89
C ILE A 209 0.84 8.92 28.00
N THR A 210 0.82 9.99 28.80
CA THR A 210 -0.16 10.15 29.88
C THR A 210 -1.57 10.33 29.34
N ALA A 211 -1.75 11.07 28.25
CA ALA A 211 -3.05 11.22 27.59
C ALA A 211 -3.52 9.91 26.93
N PHE A 212 -2.61 9.13 26.37
CA PHE A 212 -2.93 7.78 25.90
C PHE A 212 -3.42 6.90 27.06
N VAL A 213 -2.71 6.88 28.19
CA VAL A 213 -3.07 6.06 29.36
C VAL A 213 -4.43 6.49 29.94
N THR A 214 -4.70 7.79 30.08
CA THR A 214 -5.99 8.26 30.61
C THR A 214 -7.17 7.97 29.69
N ARG A 215 -6.95 8.01 28.36
CA ARG A 215 -7.97 7.66 27.36
C ARG A 215 -8.22 6.15 27.29
N VAL A 216 -7.18 5.32 27.39
CA VAL A 216 -7.28 3.86 27.24
C VAL A 216 -7.68 3.16 28.54
N PHE A 217 -7.11 3.55 29.68
CA PHE A 217 -7.33 2.93 30.99
C PHE A 217 -8.37 3.67 31.81
N THR A 218 -9.45 4.09 31.16
CA THR A 218 -10.57 4.73 31.85
C THR A 218 -11.54 3.68 32.40
N GLU A 219 -12.15 3.96 33.54
CA GLU A 219 -13.11 3.06 34.19
C GLU A 219 -14.32 2.75 33.30
N ARG A 220 -14.71 3.68 32.41
CA ARG A 220 -15.75 3.45 31.40
C ARG A 220 -15.40 2.32 30.41
N ILE A 221 -14.12 2.10 30.11
CA ILE A 221 -13.69 1.07 29.15
C ILE A 221 -13.48 -0.27 29.88
N TRP A 222 -12.75 -0.26 31.00
CA TRP A 222 -12.30 -1.48 31.68
C TRP A 222 -13.00 -1.80 33.01
N GLY A 223 -13.88 -0.92 33.49
CA GLY A 223 -14.53 -1.04 34.79
C GLY A 223 -15.28 -2.35 34.96
N LEU A 224 -15.13 -2.96 36.13
CA LEU A 224 -15.77 -4.23 36.51
C LEU A 224 -16.96 -3.99 37.45
N GLY A 225 -17.58 -2.81 37.38
CA GLY A 225 -18.68 -2.40 38.26
C GLY A 225 -19.87 -3.37 38.28
N CYS A 226 -20.06 -4.17 37.23
CA CYS A 226 -21.05 -5.24 37.17
C CYS A 226 -20.84 -6.39 38.18
N LEU A 227 -19.62 -6.62 38.65
CA LEU A 227 -19.33 -7.65 39.66
C LEU A 227 -19.55 -7.14 41.10
N ALA A 228 -19.50 -5.82 41.29
CA ALA A 228 -19.62 -5.17 42.60
C ALA A 228 -20.99 -4.54 42.87
N GLY A 229 -22.01 -4.84 42.05
CA GLY A 229 -23.39 -4.36 42.23
C GLY A 229 -23.80 -3.15 41.37
N GLY A 230 -22.97 -2.73 40.43
CA GLY A 230 -23.31 -1.72 39.41
C GLY A 230 -24.11 -2.30 38.23
N VAL A 231 -24.87 -1.45 37.55
CA VAL A 231 -25.81 -1.86 36.48
C VAL A 231 -25.11 -2.28 35.17
N ARG A 232 -23.82 -1.95 34.96
CA ARG A 232 -23.10 -2.21 33.69
C ARG A 232 -21.60 -2.48 33.90
N CYS A 233 -21.05 -3.44 33.14
CA CYS A 233 -19.59 -3.56 32.97
C CYS A 233 -19.08 -2.48 32.01
N GLY A 234 -17.77 -2.24 32.03
CA GLY A 234 -17.07 -1.41 31.05
C GLY A 234 -17.27 -1.91 29.63
N VAL A 235 -17.16 -0.99 28.66
CA VAL A 235 -17.44 -1.26 27.24
C VAL A 235 -16.60 -2.43 26.71
N ALA A 236 -15.33 -2.56 27.12
CA ALA A 236 -14.46 -3.62 26.64
C ALA A 236 -14.99 -5.02 27.00
N TRP A 237 -15.44 -5.22 28.25
CA TRP A 237 -15.97 -6.51 28.70
C TRP A 237 -17.29 -6.88 28.03
N ASN A 238 -18.19 -5.90 27.88
CA ASN A 238 -19.45 -6.12 27.16
C ASN A 238 -19.19 -6.49 25.70
N THR A 239 -18.32 -5.73 25.01
CA THR A 239 -17.98 -6.00 23.61
C THR A 239 -17.27 -7.36 23.46
N LEU A 240 -16.36 -7.72 24.37
CA LEU A 240 -15.68 -9.02 24.34
C LEU A 240 -16.66 -10.17 24.53
N ALA A 241 -17.55 -10.10 25.52
CA ALA A 241 -18.57 -11.11 25.76
C ALA A 241 -19.51 -11.26 24.55
N LEU A 242 -20.00 -10.15 23.99
CA LEU A 242 -20.83 -10.15 22.79
C LEU A 242 -20.11 -10.72 21.57
N ALA A 243 -18.84 -10.36 21.38
CA ALA A 243 -18.01 -10.87 20.29
C ALA A 243 -17.80 -12.38 20.41
N LEU A 244 -17.50 -12.89 21.60
CA LEU A 244 -17.31 -14.33 21.83
C LEU A 244 -18.61 -15.12 21.63
N LEU A 245 -19.73 -14.67 22.19
CA LEU A 245 -21.02 -15.32 22.00
C LEU A 245 -21.44 -15.32 20.52
N THR A 246 -21.22 -14.21 19.83
CA THR A 246 -21.54 -14.08 18.40
C THR A 246 -20.60 -14.92 17.54
N ALA A 247 -19.29 -14.92 17.81
CA ALA A 247 -18.32 -15.74 17.07
C ALA A 247 -18.58 -17.24 17.28
N ALA A 248 -18.81 -17.69 18.52
CA ALA A 248 -19.13 -19.08 18.82
C ALA A 248 -20.47 -19.50 18.18
N GLY A 249 -21.51 -18.68 18.31
CA GLY A 249 -22.82 -18.93 17.72
C GLY A 249 -22.77 -19.00 16.19
N THR A 250 -22.19 -17.99 15.54
CA THR A 250 -22.08 -17.97 14.06
C THR A 250 -21.19 -19.09 13.52
N THR A 251 -20.11 -19.45 14.22
CA THR A 251 -19.26 -20.60 13.84
C THR A 251 -20.05 -21.90 13.97
N PHE A 252 -20.75 -22.12 15.08
CA PHE A 252 -21.54 -23.33 15.29
C PHE A 252 -22.65 -23.48 14.24
N LEU A 253 -23.50 -22.46 14.07
CA LEU A 253 -24.57 -22.47 13.06
C LEU A 253 -24.01 -22.54 11.63
N GLY A 254 -22.94 -21.79 11.33
CA GLY A 254 -22.30 -21.80 10.02
C GLY A 254 -21.69 -23.17 9.66
N THR A 255 -21.12 -23.86 10.64
CA THR A 255 -20.59 -25.22 10.45
C THR A 255 -21.71 -26.22 10.19
N LEU A 256 -22.82 -26.16 10.94
CA LEU A 256 -24.00 -26.99 10.69
C LEU A 256 -24.59 -26.74 9.29
N MET A 257 -24.67 -25.47 8.87
CA MET A 257 -25.15 -25.09 7.55
C MET A 257 -24.23 -25.59 6.45
N ALA A 258 -22.90 -25.48 6.61
CA ALA A 258 -21.93 -26.01 5.66
C ALA A 258 -22.01 -27.54 5.53
N LEU A 259 -22.14 -28.26 6.67
CA LEU A 259 -22.33 -29.71 6.67
C LEU A 259 -23.63 -30.12 5.96
N MET A 260 -24.72 -29.39 6.17
CA MET A 260 -25.99 -29.65 5.49
C MET A 260 -25.93 -29.32 4.00
N ALA A 261 -25.18 -28.30 3.58
CA ALA A 261 -25.01 -27.96 2.16
C ALA A 261 -24.16 -29.00 1.42
N GLU A 262 -23.10 -29.51 2.04
CA GLU A 262 -22.19 -30.50 1.43
C GLU A 262 -22.75 -31.93 1.47
N ARG A 263 -23.41 -32.34 2.57
CA ARG A 263 -23.89 -33.72 2.76
C ARG A 263 -25.41 -33.90 2.68
N GLY A 264 -26.18 -32.81 2.58
CA GLY A 264 -27.63 -32.85 2.48
C GLY A 264 -28.14 -33.12 1.07
N GLY A 265 -29.47 -33.21 0.93
CA GLY A 265 -30.11 -33.46 -0.36
C GLY A 265 -29.94 -32.29 -1.34
N LYS A 266 -29.65 -32.62 -2.62
CA LYS A 266 -29.44 -31.68 -3.74
C LYS A 266 -30.49 -30.56 -3.86
N ARG A 267 -31.73 -30.81 -3.42
CA ARG A 267 -32.84 -29.83 -3.41
C ARG A 267 -32.55 -28.59 -2.55
N TRP A 268 -31.81 -28.74 -1.45
CA TRP A 268 -31.64 -27.68 -0.45
C TRP A 268 -30.37 -26.84 -0.65
N GLN A 269 -29.46 -27.26 -1.53
CA GLN A 269 -28.18 -26.58 -1.78
C GLN A 269 -28.35 -25.16 -2.35
N GLY A 270 -29.28 -24.98 -3.29
CA GLY A 270 -29.56 -23.68 -3.92
C GLY A 270 -30.08 -22.64 -2.92
N PRO A 271 -31.20 -22.89 -2.23
CA PRO A 271 -31.75 -21.97 -1.23
C PRO A 271 -30.77 -21.63 -0.10
N LEU A 272 -30.03 -22.63 0.42
CA LEU A 272 -29.03 -22.43 1.47
C LEU A 272 -27.91 -21.49 1.01
N ARG A 273 -27.42 -21.64 -0.23
CA ARG A 273 -26.36 -20.76 -0.77
C ARG A 273 -26.81 -19.31 -0.89
N VAL A 274 -28.06 -19.07 -1.29
CA VAL A 274 -28.63 -17.71 -1.37
C VAL A 274 -28.76 -17.11 0.02
N LEU A 275 -29.28 -17.86 1.00
CA LEU A 275 -29.43 -17.41 2.38
C LEU A 275 -28.08 -17.02 3.02
N ALA A 276 -26.99 -17.72 2.69
CA ALA A 276 -25.65 -17.41 3.19
C ALA A 276 -25.06 -16.12 2.60
N LEU A 277 -25.41 -15.77 1.36
CA LEU A 277 -24.86 -14.60 0.66
C LEU A 277 -25.67 -13.33 0.91
N LEU A 278 -26.98 -13.45 1.15
CA LEU A 278 -27.89 -12.31 1.32
C LEU A 278 -27.43 -11.31 2.40
N PRO A 279 -26.98 -11.73 3.61
CA PRO A 279 -26.56 -10.81 4.65
C PRO A 279 -25.30 -10.00 4.30
N ILE A 280 -24.46 -10.52 3.40
CA ILE A 280 -23.21 -9.89 2.99
C ILE A 280 -23.49 -8.72 2.03
N ILE A 281 -24.53 -8.84 1.20
CA ILE A 281 -24.92 -7.81 0.23
C ILE A 281 -25.91 -6.80 0.81
N THR A 282 -26.62 -7.14 1.89
CA THR A 282 -27.55 -6.21 2.54
C THR A 282 -26.80 -5.08 3.26
N PRO A 283 -27.11 -3.81 2.99
CA PRO A 283 -26.51 -2.69 3.70
C PRO A 283 -26.73 -2.84 5.23
N PRO A 284 -25.69 -2.61 6.06
CA PRO A 284 -25.76 -2.86 7.49
C PRO A 284 -26.87 -2.04 8.18
N PHE A 285 -27.19 -0.87 7.62
CA PHE A 285 -28.26 0.01 8.12
C PHE A 285 -29.65 -0.65 8.10
N VAL A 286 -29.99 -1.35 7.00
CA VAL A 286 -31.31 -1.98 6.84
C VAL A 286 -31.47 -3.12 7.85
N VAL A 287 -30.43 -3.93 8.02
CA VAL A 287 -30.42 -5.02 8.99
C VAL A 287 -30.55 -4.48 10.41
N GLY A 288 -29.85 -3.38 10.74
CA GLY A 288 -29.94 -2.72 12.04
C GLY A 288 -31.35 -2.22 12.38
N LEU A 289 -32.00 -1.49 11.46
CA LEU A 289 -33.37 -1.02 11.65
C LEU A 289 -34.37 -2.17 11.79
N GLY A 290 -34.21 -3.23 10.99
CA GLY A 290 -35.07 -4.41 11.06
C GLY A 290 -35.01 -5.08 12.44
N LEU A 291 -33.80 -5.24 13.00
CA LEU A 291 -33.62 -5.80 14.34
C LEU A 291 -34.19 -4.88 15.43
N ILE A 292 -34.02 -3.56 15.32
CA ILE A 292 -34.59 -2.60 16.28
C ILE A 292 -36.12 -2.65 16.24
N LEU A 293 -36.75 -2.72 15.07
CA LEU A 293 -38.21 -2.81 14.98
C LEU A 293 -38.76 -4.18 15.41
N LEU A 294 -37.95 -5.24 15.31
CA LEU A 294 -38.33 -6.57 15.76
C LEU A 294 -38.30 -6.69 17.28
N PHE A 295 -37.22 -6.20 17.91
CA PHE A 295 -36.99 -6.33 19.35
C PHE A 295 -37.38 -5.09 20.17
N GLY A 296 -37.59 -3.93 19.53
CA GLY A 296 -38.04 -2.68 20.14
C GLY A 296 -39.57 -2.52 20.17
N ARG A 297 -40.33 -3.55 19.80
CA ARG A 297 -41.79 -3.65 19.94
C ARG A 297 -42.20 -4.20 21.31
N ALA A 298 -41.41 -3.92 22.35
CA ALA A 298 -41.68 -4.25 23.74
C ALA A 298 -41.89 -2.96 24.53
#